data_AF-A0A354DH38-F1
#
_entry.id   AF-A0A354DH38-F1
#
_cell.length_a   1.000
_cell.length_b   1.000
_cell.length_c   1.000
_cell.angle_alpha   90.00
_cell.angle_beta   90.00
_cell.angle_gamma   90.00
#
_symmetry.space_group_name_H-M   'P 1'
#
loop_
_entity.id
_entity.type
_entity.pdbx_description
1 polymer ?
#
loop_
_entity_poly.entity_id
_entity_poly.type
_entity_poly.pdbx_seq_one_letter_code
_entity_poly.pdbx_strand_id
1 'polypeptide(L)'
;MYSLEGVLTWEAEMVDNLEFNKEMLSKYHWMEWDLKRQRASLLTDESVDLDSIKQVDEALNALGETISKTKEEINEKEIELKKMFCCWKQYLKNK
;
A
#
# COMPACT_ATOMS: atom_id res chain seq x y z
N MET A 1 -21.27 -11.04 19.61
CA MET A 1 -21.32 -9.59 19.38
C MET A 1 -20.18 -8.95 20.15
N TYR A 2 -19.35 -8.10 19.53
CA TYR A 2 -18.16 -7.52 20.16
C TYR A 2 -18.54 -6.53 21.27
N SER A 3 -17.72 -6.43 22.33
CA SER A 3 -17.85 -5.39 23.34
C SER A 3 -17.48 -4.02 22.76
N LEU A 4 -17.91 -2.94 23.40
CA LEU A 4 -17.51 -1.57 23.01
C LEU A 4 -15.98 -1.42 23.00
N GLU A 5 -15.32 -1.93 24.04
CA GLU A 5 -13.86 -1.97 24.14
C GLU A 5 -13.21 -2.75 22.99
N GLY A 6 -13.79 -3.90 22.61
CA GLY A 6 -13.31 -4.68 21.47
C GLY A 6 -13.43 -3.96 20.13
N VAL A 7 -14.48 -3.16 19.94
CA VAL A 7 -14.64 -2.36 18.72
C VAL A 7 -13.71 -1.17 18.68
N LEU A 8 -13.51 -0.48 19.80
CA LEU A 8 -12.55 0.63 19.88
C LEU A 8 -11.11 0.17 19.66
N THR A 9 -10.75 -0.98 20.21
CA THR A 9 -9.42 -1.57 20.00
C THR A 9 -9.21 -1.94 18.54
N TRP A 10 -10.17 -2.62 17.93
CA TRP A 10 -10.12 -2.97 16.52
C TRP A 10 -10.06 -1.73 15.60
N GLU A 11 -10.81 -0.67 15.92
CA GLU A 11 -10.79 0.59 15.16
C GLU A 11 -9.41 1.24 15.21
N ALA A 12 -8.80 1.32 16.39
CA ALA A 12 -7.44 1.87 16.55
C ALA A 12 -6.41 1.06 15.74
N GLU A 13 -6.41 -0.27 15.87
CA GLU A 13 -5.51 -1.14 15.12
C GLU A 13 -5.71 -1.00 13.60
N MET A 14 -6.97 -0.86 13.14
CA MET A 14 -7.27 -0.71 11.72
C MET A 14 -6.77 0.62 11.16
N VAL A 15 -6.92 1.71 11.93
CA VAL A 15 -6.42 3.04 11.55
C VAL A 15 -4.90 3.03 11.43
N ASP A 16 -4.20 2.50 12.44
CA ASP A 16 -2.73 2.41 12.44
C ASP A 16 -2.23 1.58 11.25
N ASN A 17 -2.88 0.44 10.99
CA ASN A 17 -2.54 -0.42 9.84
C ASN A 17 -2.79 0.25 8.49
N LEU A 18 -3.87 1.02 8.36
CA LEU A 18 -4.15 1.77 7.13
C LEU A 18 -3.14 2.89 6.91
N GLU A 19 -2.78 3.61 7.97
CA GLU A 19 -1.77 4.66 7.91
C GLU A 19 -0.40 4.09 7.52
N PHE A 20 0.03 3.01 8.18
CA PHE A 20 1.26 2.31 7.84
C PHE A 20 1.28 1.86 6.37
N ASN A 21 0.20 1.22 5.89
CA ASN A 21 0.15 0.77 4.50
C ASN A 21 0.21 1.95 3.51
N LYS A 22 -0.44 3.08 3.82
CA LYS A 22 -0.40 4.30 2.99
C LYS A 22 0.99 4.94 2.98
N GLU A 23 1.68 4.94 4.12
CA GLU A 23 3.06 5.42 4.22
C GLU A 23 4.00 4.54 3.40
N MET A 24 3.87 3.21 3.52
CA MET A 24 4.67 2.26 2.75
C MET A 24 4.41 2.39 1.25
N LEU A 25 3.15 2.54 0.84
CA LEU A 25 2.80 2.79 -0.56
C LEU A 25 3.48 4.05 -1.11
N SER A 26 3.55 5.11 -0.30
CA SER A 26 4.24 6.35 -0.67
C SER A 26 5.74 6.13 -0.84
N LYS A 27 6.37 5.36 0.05
CA LYS A 27 7.79 4.98 -0.06
C LYS A 27 8.05 4.16 -1.32
N TYR A 28 7.18 3.20 -1.65
CA TYR A 28 7.32 2.41 -2.87
C TYR A 28 7.21 3.26 -4.14
N HIS A 29 6.28 4.21 -4.19
CA HIS A 29 6.22 5.14 -5.31
C HIS A 29 7.46 6.02 -5.45
N TRP A 30 8.08 6.41 -4.33
CA TRP A 30 9.38 7.10 -4.35
C TRP A 30 10.49 6.22 -4.91
N MET A 31 10.56 4.95 -4.50
CA MET A 31 11.53 3.98 -5.03
C MET A 31 11.31 3.74 -6.53
N GLU A 32 10.06 3.66 -6.98
CA GLU A 32 9.71 3.49 -8.38
C GLU A 32 10.18 4.67 -9.23
N TRP A 33 9.97 5.89 -8.73
CA TRP A 33 10.46 7.11 -9.37
C TRP A 33 11.99 7.13 -9.47
N ASP A 34 12.69 6.77 -8.39
CA ASP A 34 14.15 6.72 -8.37
C ASP A 34 14.71 5.69 -9.34
N LEU A 35 14.16 4.47 -9.35
CA LEU A 35 14.56 3.42 -10.29
C LEU A 35 14.30 3.81 -11.75
N LYS A 36 13.17 4.45 -12.05
CA LYS A 36 12.90 4.99 -13.40
C LYS A 36 13.93 6.04 -13.81
N ARG A 37 14.36 6.89 -12.87
CA ARG A 37 15.41 7.88 -13.10
C ARG A 37 16.76 7.23 -13.34
N GLN A 38 17.14 6.24 -12.54
CA GLN A 38 18.38 5.46 -12.73
C GLN A 38 18.38 4.77 -14.10
N ARG A 39 17.27 4.12 -14.47
CA ARG A 39 17.09 3.52 -15.80
C ARG A 39 17.31 4.52 -16.92
N ALA A 40 16.73 5.72 -16.82
CA ALA A 40 16.89 6.77 -17.81
C ALA A 40 18.36 7.22 -17.93
N SER A 41 19.07 7.32 -16.79
CA SER A 41 20.51 7.64 -16.77
C SER A 41 21.34 6.57 -17.48
N LEU A 42 21.08 5.28 -17.21
CA LEU A 42 21.80 4.17 -17.83
C LEU A 42 21.63 4.11 -19.35
N LEU A 43 20.46 4.52 -19.86
CA LEU A 43 20.18 4.58 -21.29
C LEU A 43 20.88 5.74 -22.01
N THR A 44 21.34 6.76 -21.27
CA THR A 44 22.06 7.92 -21.82
C THR A 44 23.57 7.78 -21.77
N ASP A 45 24.10 6.72 -21.13
CA ASP A 45 25.54 6.51 -20.99
C ASP A 45 26.17 6.05 -22.31
N GLU A 46 27.39 6.51 -22.61
CA GLU A 46 28.09 6.24 -23.89
C GLU A 46 28.39 4.75 -24.08
N SER A 47 28.53 4.00 -22.98
CA SER A 47 28.58 2.55 -22.96
C SER A 47 27.35 2.01 -22.24
N VAL A 48 26.32 1.64 -23.01
CA VAL A 48 25.08 1.06 -22.47
C VAL A 48 25.38 -0.26 -21.78
N ASP A 49 25.26 -0.28 -20.45
CA ASP A 49 25.32 -1.51 -19.65
C ASP A 49 23.93 -2.17 -19.60
N LEU A 50 23.74 -3.14 -20.49
CA LEU A 50 22.49 -3.90 -20.62
C LEU A 50 22.17 -4.74 -19.38
N ASP A 51 23.18 -5.22 -18.66
CA ASP A 51 22.96 -6.04 -17.46
C ASP A 51 22.43 -5.18 -16.32
N SER A 52 23.00 -3.99 -16.12
CA SER A 52 22.46 -3.01 -15.17
C SER A 52 21.04 -2.57 -15.50
N ILE A 53 20.74 -2.31 -16.78
CA ILE A 53 19.37 -1.97 -17.22
C ILE A 53 18.39 -3.10 -16.91
N LYS A 54 18.78 -4.34 -17.18
CA LYS A 54 17.95 -5.51 -16.90
C LYS A 54 17.66 -5.66 -15.41
N GLN A 55 18.66 -5.44 -14.54
CA GLN A 55 18.47 -5.47 -13.09
C GLN A 55 17.48 -4.39 -12.62
N VAL A 56 17.57 -3.18 -13.17
CA VAL A 56 16.63 -2.10 -12.86
C VAL A 56 15.22 -2.44 -13.35
N ASP A 57 15.07 -3.06 -14.52
CA ASP A 57 13.77 -3.49 -15.05
C ASP A 57 13.14 -4.60 -14.19
N GLU A 58 13.94 -5.58 -13.73
CA GLU A 58 13.48 -6.61 -12.80
C GLU A 58 13.05 -6.01 -11.45
N ALA A 59 13.83 -5.06 -10.91
CA ALA A 59 13.48 -4.35 -9.68
C ALA A 59 12.18 -3.51 -9.82
N LEU A 60 12.01 -2.82 -10.96
CA LEU A 60 10.79 -2.07 -11.26
C LEU A 60 9.56 -2.98 -11.35
N ASN A 61 9.69 -4.15 -11.96
CA ASN A 61 8.61 -5.14 -12.04
C ASN A 61 8.22 -5.65 -10.65
N ALA A 62 9.19 -6.09 -9.85
CA ALA A 62 8.94 -6.57 -8.49
C ALA A 62 8.32 -5.48 -7.59
N LEU A 63 8.76 -4.23 -7.75
CA LEU A 63 8.20 -3.10 -7.02
C LEU A 63 6.76 -2.78 -7.48
N GLY A 64 6.47 -2.91 -8.77
CA GLY A 64 5.11 -2.74 -9.32
C GLY A 64 4.11 -3.76 -8.76
N GLU A 65 4.54 -5.01 -8.60
CA GLU A 65 3.75 -6.06 -7.92
C GLU A 65 3.51 -5.70 -6.45
N THR A 66 4.56 -5.25 -5.76
CA THR A 66 4.48 -4.84 -4.35
C THR A 66 3.51 -3.67 -4.16
N ILE A 67 3.59 -2.64 -5.00
CA ILE A 67 2.68 -1.49 -5.00
C ILE A 67 1.23 -1.95 -5.21
N SER A 68 1.01 -2.85 -6.18
CA SER A 68 -0.33 -3.35 -6.49
C SER A 68 -0.93 -4.10 -5.31
N LYS A 69 -0.16 -5.01 -4.70
CA LYS A 69 -0.58 -5.74 -3.50
C LYS A 69 -0.89 -4.81 -2.32
N THR A 70 -0.05 -3.82 -2.05
CA THR A 70 -0.30 -2.85 -0.96
C THR A 70 -1.57 -2.04 -1.21
N LYS A 71 -1.87 -1.67 -2.47
CA LYS A 71 -3.14 -1.00 -2.82
C LYS A 71 -4.35 -1.90 -2.56
N GLU A 72 -4.25 -3.19 -2.90
CA GLU A 72 -5.30 -4.17 -2.62
C GLU A 72 -5.55 -4.29 -1.11
N GLU A 73 -4.50 -4.45 -0.31
CA GLU A 73 -4.60 -4.53 1.15
C GLU A 73 -5.24 -3.27 1.78
N ILE A 74 -4.88 -2.07 1.29
CA ILE A 74 -5.52 -0.82 1.73
C ILE A 74 -7.00 -0.84 1.41
N ASN A 75 -7.36 -1.21 0.18
CA ASN A 75 -8.75 -1.22 -0.26
C ASN A 75 -9.60 -2.24 0.52
N GLU A 76 -9.07 -3.43 0.79
CA GLU A 76 -9.72 -4.45 1.61
C GLU A 76 -10.01 -3.93 3.02
N LYS A 77 -9.02 -3.32 3.67
CA LYS A 77 -9.16 -2.71 5.00
C LYS A 77 -10.15 -1.55 5.01
N GLU A 78 -10.15 -0.68 3.98
CA GLU A 78 -11.14 0.39 3.86
C GLU A 78 -12.58 -0.14 3.67
N ILE A 79 -12.73 -1.25 2.95
CA ILE A 79 -14.03 -1.94 2.81
C ILE A 79 -14.45 -2.53 4.17
N GLU A 80 -13.54 -3.15 4.91
CA GLU A 80 -13.82 -3.69 6.24
C GLU A 80 -14.26 -2.59 7.21
N LEU A 81 -13.57 -1.45 7.23
CA LEU A 81 -13.92 -0.26 7.99
C LEU A 81 -15.35 0.20 7.68
N LYS A 82 -15.70 0.33 6.39
CA LYS A 82 -17.04 0.73 5.95
C LYS A 82 -18.11 -0.25 6.41
N LYS A 83 -17.85 -1.57 6.29
CA LYS A 83 -18.78 -2.61 6.74
C LYS A 83 -19.02 -2.49 8.24
N MET A 84 -17.95 -2.35 9.02
CA MET A 84 -18.05 -2.30 10.47
C MET A 84 -18.78 -1.04 10.96
N PHE A 85 -18.49 0.13 10.36
CA PHE A 85 -19.24 1.36 10.62
C PHE A 85 -20.75 1.21 10.34
N CYS A 86 -21.12 0.58 9.22
CA CYS A 86 -22.51 0.30 8.87
C CYS A 86 -23.19 -0.61 9.90
N CYS A 87 -22.54 -1.71 10.29
CA CYS A 87 -23.06 -2.62 11.32
C CYS A 87 -23.26 -1.93 12.66
N TRP A 88 -22.29 -1.12 13.08
CA TRP A 88 -22.34 -0.38 14.33
C TRP A 88 -23.47 0.66 14.34
N LYS A 89 -23.62 1.42 13.26
CA LYS A 89 -24.72 2.39 13.10
C LYS A 89 -26.10 1.75 13.15
N GLN A 90 -26.26 0.55 12.58
CA GLN A 90 -27.51 -0.20 12.68
C GLN A 90 -27.79 -0.66 14.11
N TYR A 91 -26.77 -1.15 14.82
CA TYR A 91 -26.92 -1.53 16.23
C TYR A 91 -27.35 -0.35 17.12
N LEU A 92 -26.72 0.81 16.95
CA LEU A 92 -27.07 2.02 17.71
C LEU A 92 -28.49 2.51 17.41
N LYS A 93 -29.04 2.27 16.22
CA LYS A 93 -30.43 2.63 15.87
C LYS A 93 -31.47 1.66 16.43
N ASN A 94 -31.08 0.42 16.69
CA ASN A 94 -31.96 -0.65 17.18
C ASN A 94 -31.85 -0.82 18.71
N LYS A 95 -31.14 0.09 19.39
CA LYS A 95 -31.05 0.23 20.84
C LYS A 95 -31.85 1.45 21.29
#